data_AF-A0A3R7F5N8-F1
#
_entry.id   AF-A0A3R7F5N8-F1
#
_cell.length_a   1.000
_cell.length_b   1.000
_cell.length_c   1.000
_cell.angle_alpha   90.00
_cell.angle_beta   90.00
_cell.angle_gamma   90.00
#
_symmetry.space_group_name_H-M   'P 1'
#
loop_
_entity.id
_entity.type
_entity.pdbx_description
1 polymer ?
#
loop_
_entity_poly.entity_id
_entity_poly.type
_entity_poly.pdbx_seq_one_letter_code
_entity_poly.pdbx_strand_id
1 'polypeptide(L)'
;SGLMEVRRLSWASRSDVAKLRSFKGVEEAKVLVKADRALRFTEPKRLTVMQLDKSSNVFREETVELLDIEKVGEDVYRLRLRYRVGFLVKDFLSGRPRVRPSLKEILKSEMNFLEIVEINVRGAF
;
A
#
# COMPACT_ATOMS: atom_id res chain seq x y z
N SER A 1 -6.06 -22.73 3.91
CA SER A 1 -4.81 -23.28 3.35
C SER A 1 -4.81 -23.02 1.84
N GLY A 2 -4.30 -21.87 1.41
CA GLY A 2 -4.28 -21.48 -0.01
C GLY A 2 -2.98 -21.92 -0.66
N LEU A 3 -3.06 -22.86 -1.60
CA LEU A 3 -1.94 -23.31 -2.43
C LEU A 3 -1.45 -22.17 -3.32
N MET A 4 -0.13 -22.01 -3.41
CA MET A 4 0.54 -21.05 -4.29
C MET A 4 0.43 -21.54 -5.73
N GLU A 5 -0.22 -20.76 -6.60
CA GLU A 5 -0.28 -21.04 -8.05
C GLU A 5 0.95 -20.42 -8.73
N VAL A 6 1.84 -21.26 -9.29
CA VAL A 6 2.97 -20.80 -10.10
C VAL A 6 2.51 -20.63 -11.53
N ARG A 7 2.55 -19.38 -12.03
CA ARG A 7 2.22 -19.03 -13.42
C ARG A 7 3.49 -18.59 -14.15
N ARG A 8 3.59 -18.93 -15.44
CA ARG A 8 4.70 -18.57 -16.36
C ARG A 8 6.08 -19.10 -15.93
N LEU A 9 6.20 -20.43 -15.83
CA LEU A 9 7.49 -21.09 -15.62
C LEU A 9 8.32 -21.03 -16.91
N SER A 10 9.50 -20.41 -16.87
CA SER A 10 10.43 -20.38 -18.00
C SER A 10 11.89 -20.46 -17.54
N TRP A 11 12.77 -20.84 -18.46
CA TRP A 11 14.22 -20.72 -18.26
C TRP A 11 14.60 -19.24 -18.21
N ALA A 12 15.27 -18.82 -17.13
CA ALA A 12 15.73 -17.45 -16.94
C ALA A 12 17.25 -17.37 -17.02
N SER A 13 17.76 -16.37 -17.73
CA SER A 13 19.20 -16.12 -17.82
C SER A 13 19.72 -15.30 -16.64
N ARG A 14 21.05 -15.21 -16.47
CA ARG A 14 21.67 -14.34 -15.44
C ARG A 14 21.26 -12.87 -15.61
N SER A 15 21.02 -12.39 -16.83
CA SER A 15 20.57 -11.02 -17.06
C SER A 15 19.10 -10.82 -16.66
N ASP A 16 18.25 -11.85 -16.77
CA ASP A 16 16.87 -11.78 -16.28
C ASP A 16 16.81 -11.71 -14.75
N VAL A 17 17.73 -12.41 -14.06
CA VAL A 17 17.92 -12.27 -12.61
C VAL A 17 18.37 -10.85 -12.25
N ALA A 18 19.25 -10.24 -13.05
CA ALA A 18 19.68 -8.85 -12.84
C ALA A 18 18.52 -7.85 -13.02
N LYS A 19 17.66 -8.06 -14.03
CA LYS A 19 16.44 -7.24 -14.26
C LYS A 19 15.49 -7.30 -13.07
N LEU A 20 15.27 -8.49 -12.50
CA LEU A 20 14.45 -8.65 -11.28
C LEU A 20 15.03 -7.90 -10.09
N ARG A 21 16.36 -7.88 -9.93
CA ARG A 21 17.04 -7.14 -8.85
C ARG A 21 16.98 -5.62 -9.05
N SER A 22 17.03 -5.15 -10.31
CA SER A 22 16.95 -3.72 -10.63
C SER A 22 15.52 -3.19 -10.72
N PHE A 23 14.51 -4.05 -10.57
CA PHE A 23 13.12 -3.69 -10.78
C PHE A 23 12.65 -2.68 -9.73
N LYS A 24 12.45 -1.44 -10.18
CA LYS A 24 11.79 -0.38 -9.41
C LYS A 24 10.29 -0.38 -9.74
N GLY A 25 9.65 -1.51 -9.49
CA GLY A 25 8.22 -1.70 -9.76
C GLY A 25 7.32 -0.88 -8.84
N VAL A 26 6.03 -0.93 -9.16
CA VAL A 26 4.95 -0.49 -8.27
C VAL A 26 4.12 -1.70 -7.83
N GLU A 27 3.59 -1.63 -6.63
CA GLU A 27 2.61 -2.56 -6.10
C GLU A 27 1.30 -1.82 -5.86
N GLU A 28 0.19 -2.56 -5.93
CA GLU A 28 -1.11 -2.06 -5.54
C GLU A 28 -1.64 -2.81 -4.32
N ALA A 29 -2.21 -2.09 -3.37
CA ALA A 29 -2.97 -2.68 -2.27
C ALA A 29 -4.44 -2.29 -2.37
N LYS A 30 -5.32 -3.29 -2.21
CA LYS A 30 -6.73 -3.08 -1.91
C LYS A 30 -6.93 -3.27 -0.42
N VAL A 31 -7.43 -2.24 0.26
CA VAL A 31 -7.57 -2.21 1.71
C VAL A 31 -9.04 -2.02 2.04
N LEU A 32 -9.61 -2.92 2.83
CA LEU A 32 -10.95 -2.73 3.40
C LEU A 32 -10.81 -2.10 4.78
N VAL A 33 -11.54 -1.01 5.00
CA VAL A 33 -11.53 -0.25 6.26
C VAL A 33 -12.94 0.06 6.71
N LYS A 34 -13.17 0.07 8.03
CA LYS A 34 -14.37 0.63 8.63
C LYS A 34 -14.15 2.09 9.00
N ALA A 35 -15.10 2.96 8.69
CA ALA A 35 -15.07 4.36 9.06
C ALA A 35 -16.48 4.92 9.29
N ASP A 36 -16.60 5.88 10.19
CA ASP A 36 -17.86 6.56 10.53
C ASP A 36 -18.34 7.54 9.45
N ARG A 37 -17.41 8.06 8.63
CA ARG A 37 -17.66 9.07 7.59
C ARG A 37 -16.78 8.80 6.38
N ALA A 38 -17.38 8.91 5.19
CA ALA A 38 -16.67 8.78 3.93
C ALA A 38 -15.86 10.04 3.60
N LEU A 39 -14.63 9.85 3.12
CA LEU A 39 -13.91 10.85 2.35
C LEU A 39 -14.71 11.15 1.06
N ARG A 40 -14.98 12.44 0.78
CA ARG A 40 -15.43 12.86 -0.56
C ARG A 40 -14.24 12.83 -1.50
N PHE A 41 -13.91 11.65 -2.01
CA PHE A 41 -12.79 11.44 -2.90
C PHE A 41 -13.22 11.71 -4.34
N THR A 42 -12.70 12.76 -4.96
CA THR A 42 -13.00 13.13 -6.35
C THR A 42 -11.90 12.74 -7.31
N GLU A 43 -10.64 12.67 -6.86
CA GLU A 43 -9.47 12.40 -7.70
C GLU A 43 -8.34 11.72 -6.92
N PRO A 44 -7.43 10.97 -7.59
CA PRO A 44 -6.22 10.39 -7.00
C PRO A 44 -5.43 11.37 -6.12
N LYS A 45 -5.13 10.97 -4.88
CA LYS A 45 -4.39 11.78 -3.89
C LYS A 45 -2.98 11.21 -3.70
N ARG A 46 -1.96 12.04 -3.91
CA ARG A 46 -0.56 11.69 -3.59
C ARG A 46 -0.28 12.00 -2.12
N LEU A 47 0.22 11.01 -1.41
CA LEU A 47 0.54 11.06 0.01
C LEU A 47 2.05 10.90 0.18
N THR A 48 2.70 11.93 0.70
CA THR A 48 4.13 11.89 1.02
C THR A 48 4.32 11.39 2.45
N VAL A 49 5.16 10.37 2.60
CA VAL A 49 5.45 9.73 3.90
C VAL A 49 6.93 9.47 4.06
N MET A 50 7.36 9.27 5.30
CA MET A 50 8.73 8.90 5.63
C MET A 50 8.75 7.43 6.05
N GLN A 51 9.60 6.63 5.41
CA GLN A 51 9.83 5.23 5.76
C GLN A 51 11.26 5.01 6.27
N LEU A 52 11.40 4.29 7.38
CA LEU A 52 12.69 3.85 7.90
C LEU A 52 13.30 2.82 6.97
N ASP A 53 14.43 3.17 6.36
CA ASP A 53 15.22 2.24 5.56
C ASP A 53 15.96 1.24 6.48
N LYS A 54 15.73 -0.05 6.25
CA LYS A 54 16.31 -1.14 7.06
C LYS A 54 17.84 -1.14 7.00
N SER A 55 18.44 -0.68 5.90
CA SER A 55 19.89 -0.76 5.71
C SER A 55 20.65 0.38 6.39
N SER A 56 20.02 1.55 6.56
CA SER A 56 20.69 2.75 7.04
C SER A 56 20.12 3.30 8.35
N ASN A 57 19.00 2.77 8.86
CA ASN A 57 18.26 3.36 9.99
C ASN A 57 17.90 4.84 9.78
N VAL A 58 17.90 5.32 8.54
CA VAL A 58 17.51 6.67 8.16
C VAL A 58 16.11 6.63 7.56
N PHE A 59 15.28 7.60 7.92
CA PHE A 59 13.99 7.80 7.28
C PHE A 59 14.19 8.41 5.90
N ARG A 60 13.56 7.81 4.88
CA ARG A 60 13.54 8.32 3.51
C ARG A 60 12.13 8.68 3.11
N GLU A 61 12.02 9.71 2.28
CA GLU A 61 10.75 10.11 1.69
C GLU A 61 10.30 9.05 0.67
N GLU A 62 9.03 8.68 0.76
CA GLU A 62 8.34 7.78 -0.16
C GLU A 62 6.98 8.39 -0.51
N THR A 63 6.48 8.03 -1.70
CA THR A 63 5.18 8.49 -2.18
C THR A 63 4.23 7.30 -2.29
N VAL A 64 3.06 7.44 -1.66
CA VAL A 64 1.93 6.51 -1.79
C VAL A 64 0.81 7.26 -2.49
N GLU A 65 0.24 6.68 -3.53
CA GLU A 65 -0.92 7.23 -4.22
C GLU A 65 -2.18 6.51 -3.77
N LEU A 66 -3.12 7.24 -3.20
CA LEU A 66 -4.49 6.78 -3.02
C LEU A 66 -5.22 7.00 -4.34
N LEU A 67 -5.59 5.92 -5.02
CA LEU A 67 -6.16 5.94 -6.37
C LEU A 67 -7.69 6.08 -6.36
N ASP A 68 -8.35 5.37 -5.46
CA ASP A 68 -9.81 5.39 -5.31
C ASP A 68 -10.25 5.06 -3.88
N ILE A 69 -11.48 5.46 -3.58
CA ILE A 69 -12.24 5.03 -2.40
C ILE A 69 -13.64 4.64 -2.85
N GLU A 70 -14.03 3.41 -2.59
CA GLU A 70 -15.35 2.86 -2.90
C GLU A 70 -16.08 2.46 -1.62
N LYS A 71 -17.32 2.91 -1.43
CA LYS A 71 -18.17 2.43 -0.34
C LYS A 71 -18.74 1.06 -0.71
N VAL A 72 -18.41 0.03 0.08
CA VAL A 72 -18.80 -1.37 -0.21
C VAL A 72 -19.76 -1.95 0.83
N GLY A 73 -19.97 -1.25 1.95
CA GLY A 73 -20.93 -1.59 2.99
C GLY A 73 -21.44 -0.33 3.69
N GLU A 74 -22.20 -0.49 4.78
CA GLU A 74 -22.78 0.65 5.51
C GLU A 74 -21.68 1.58 6.08
N ASP A 75 -20.67 0.99 6.72
CA ASP A 75 -19.50 1.63 7.32
C ASP A 75 -18.17 1.16 6.70
N VAL A 76 -18.22 0.32 5.66
CA VAL A 76 -17.04 -0.31 5.05
C VAL A 76 -16.68 0.36 3.73
N TYR A 77 -15.40 0.71 3.60
CA TYR A 77 -14.81 1.33 2.42
C TYR A 77 -13.64 0.51 1.90
N ARG A 78 -13.52 0.44 0.58
CA ARG A 78 -12.39 -0.13 -0.13
C ARG A 78 -11.51 1.01 -0.62
N LEU A 79 -10.25 0.99 -0.19
CA LEU A 79 -9.21 1.92 -0.64
C LEU A 79 -8.30 1.20 -1.61
N ARG A 80 -7.94 1.86 -2.71
CA ARG A 80 -6.91 1.35 -3.62
C ARG A 80 -5.68 2.23 -3.55
N LEU A 81 -4.57 1.65 -3.14
CA LEU A 81 -3.28 2.31 -2.98
C LEU A 81 -2.30 1.82 -4.02
N ARG A 82 -1.46 2.71 -4.55
CA ARG A 82 -0.30 2.40 -5.39
C ARG A 82 0.96 2.96 -4.75
N TYR A 83 2.00 2.15 -4.67
CA TYR A 83 3.26 2.51 -4.04
C TYR A 83 4.42 1.76 -4.68
N ARG A 84 5.64 2.18 -4.40
CA ARG A 84 6.84 1.50 -4.90
C ARG A 84 7.03 0.14 -4.23
N VAL A 85 7.48 -0.86 -4.98
CA VAL A 85 7.91 -2.17 -4.44
C VAL A 85 8.88 -1.96 -3.27
N GLY A 86 8.61 -2.63 -2.15
CA GLY A 86 9.41 -2.54 -0.92
C GLY A 86 8.93 -1.49 0.08
N PHE A 87 7.89 -0.73 -0.23
CA PHE A 87 7.20 0.11 0.74
C PHE A 87 6.48 -0.74 1.80
N LEU A 88 6.56 -0.32 3.07
CA LEU A 88 6.00 -1.00 4.22
C LEU A 88 4.53 -0.62 4.40
N VAL A 89 3.69 -1.01 3.43
CA VAL A 89 2.25 -0.65 3.41
C VAL A 89 1.51 -1.08 4.67
N LYS A 90 1.84 -2.24 5.26
CA LYS A 90 1.21 -2.68 6.51
C LYS A 90 1.54 -1.76 7.68
N ASP A 91 2.77 -1.24 7.74
CA ASP A 91 3.20 -0.32 8.78
C ASP A 91 2.55 1.05 8.59
N PHE A 92 2.45 1.52 7.34
CA PHE A 92 1.74 2.73 6.95
C PHE A 92 0.25 2.70 7.35
N LEU A 93 -0.42 1.57 7.13
CA LEU A 93 -1.84 1.40 7.46
C LEU A 93 -2.07 1.26 8.97
N SER A 94 -1.25 0.47 9.66
CA SER A 94 -1.41 0.19 11.10
C SER A 94 -0.83 1.24 12.03
N GLY A 95 -0.11 2.25 11.52
CA GLY A 95 0.52 3.29 12.34
C GLY A 95 1.75 2.81 13.10
N ARG A 96 2.52 1.88 12.52
CA ARG A 96 3.76 1.39 13.12
C ARG A 96 4.91 2.39 12.93
N PRO A 97 5.90 2.43 13.84
CA PRO A 97 6.91 3.51 13.90
C PRO A 97 7.85 3.60 12.69
N ARG A 98 7.84 2.60 11.81
CA ARG A 98 8.71 2.55 10.63
C ARG A 98 8.18 3.36 9.46
N VAL A 99 6.91 3.77 9.48
CA VAL A 99 6.35 4.68 8.47
C VAL A 99 5.57 5.77 9.17
N ARG A 100 5.83 7.03 8.83
CA ARG A 100 5.16 8.19 9.41
C ARG A 100 5.03 9.34 8.40
N PRO A 101 3.90 10.07 8.38
CA PRO A 101 2.66 9.75 9.08
C PRO A 101 1.97 8.50 8.50
N SER A 102 1.10 7.89 9.29
CA SER A 102 0.25 6.77 8.89
C SER A 102 -0.97 7.22 8.08
N LEU A 103 -1.64 6.29 7.40
CA LEU A 103 -2.82 6.63 6.60
C LEU A 103 -3.93 7.25 7.47
N LYS A 104 -4.15 6.70 8.67
CA LYS A 104 -5.14 7.21 9.63
C LYS A 104 -4.82 8.63 10.09
N GLU A 105 -3.55 8.96 10.28
CA GLU A 105 -3.14 10.32 10.66
C GLU A 105 -3.35 11.31 9.51
N ILE A 106 -2.99 10.92 8.29
CA ILE A 106 -3.13 11.79 7.10
C ILE A 106 -4.61 12.11 6.82
N LEU A 107 -5.48 11.11 6.95
CA LEU A 107 -6.89 11.25 6.59
C LEU A 107 -7.79 11.61 7.78
N LYS A 108 -7.25 11.83 8.98
CA LYS A 108 -8.03 12.05 10.21
C LYS A 108 -9.08 13.17 10.11
N SER A 109 -8.79 14.23 9.36
CA SER A 109 -9.71 15.36 9.14
C SER A 109 -10.84 15.04 8.16
N GLU A 110 -10.65 14.04 7.31
CA GLU A 110 -11.54 13.73 6.20
C GLU A 110 -12.31 12.40 6.39
N MET A 111 -11.72 11.45 7.12
CA MET A 111 -12.25 10.11 7.37
C MET A 111 -11.69 9.58 8.71
N ASN A 112 -12.58 9.20 9.63
CA ASN A 112 -12.16 8.61 10.89
C ASN A 112 -12.17 7.08 10.82
N PHE A 113 -10.96 6.51 10.73
CA PHE A 113 -10.75 5.07 10.63
C PHE A 113 -10.99 4.38 11.96
N LEU A 114 -11.96 3.46 11.97
CA LEU A 114 -12.26 2.61 13.11
C LEU A 114 -11.36 1.37 13.11
N GLU A 115 -11.28 0.67 11.97
CA GLU A 115 -10.62 -0.64 11.85
C GLU A 115 -10.14 -0.89 10.41
N ILE A 116 -9.05 -1.66 10.26
CA ILE A 116 -8.65 -2.25 8.98
C ILE A 116 -9.13 -3.71 8.96
N VAL A 117 -10.03 -4.02 8.03
CA VAL A 117 -10.69 -5.32 7.91
C VAL A 117 -9.84 -6.30 7.10
N GLU A 118 -9.29 -5.85 5.97
CA GLU A 118 -8.51 -6.70 5.07
C GLU A 118 -7.45 -5.89 4.32
N ILE A 119 -6.30 -6.50 4.06
CA ILE A 119 -5.25 -5.94 3.19
C ILE A 119 -4.91 -7.00 2.15
N ASN A 120 -5.21 -6.71 0.88
CA ASN A 120 -4.87 -7.55 -0.26
C ASN A 120 -3.83 -6.83 -1.12
N VAL A 121 -2.59 -7.32 -1.10
CA VAL A 121 -1.49 -6.75 -1.89
C VAL A 121 -1.32 -7.58 -3.16
N ARG A 122 -1.37 -6.91 -4.31
CA ARG A 122 -1.02 -7.49 -5.60
C ARG A 122 0.20 -6.76 -6.17
N GLY A 123 1.27 -7.51 -6.40
CA GLY A 123 2.37 -7.03 -7.22
C GLY A 123 1.90 -6.91 -8.67
N ALA A 124 2.05 -5.74 -9.27
CA ALA A 124 1.97 -5.60 -10.71
C ALA A 124 3.29 -6.13 -11.28
N PHE A 125 3.32 -7.42 -11.62
CA PHE A 125 4.45 -8.08 -12.28
C PHE A 125 4.36 -7.92 -13.80
#